data_AF-A0A0T6BQ77-F1
#
_entry.id   AF-A0A0T6BQ77-F1
#
_cell.length_a   1.000
_cell.length_b   1.000
_cell.length_c   1.000
_cell.angle_alpha   90.00
_cell.angle_beta   90.00
_cell.angle_gamma   90.00
#
_symmetry.space_group_name_H-M   'P 1'
#
loop_
_entity.id
_entity.type
_entity.pdbx_description
1 polymer ?
#
loop_
_entity_poly.entity_id
_entity_poly.type
_entity_poly.pdbx_seq_one_letter_code
_entity_poly.pdbx_strand_id
1 'polypeptide(L)'
;MQKKIIGFLVLASCLLTFNTASSGANLDQKTVEQILDSAWDKDEFGLISYGIGETEPTISISIDKTKNEAKLRAYLNKNLSEEAKKKYDIEVFKMDIKVLETEHQKYLESLKQEKAGHE
;
A
#
# COMPACT_ATOMS: atom_id res chain seq x y z
N MET A 1 -6.31 53.11 -45.20
CA MET A 1 -6.09 51.91 -46.03
C MET A 1 -5.85 50.74 -45.09
N GLN A 2 -6.65 49.67 -45.22
CA GLN A 2 -6.59 48.50 -44.36
C GLN A 2 -5.31 47.68 -44.60
N LYS A 3 -4.81 46.98 -43.56
CA LYS A 3 -4.69 45.51 -43.53
C LYS A 3 -4.05 45.03 -42.21
N LYS A 4 -4.79 44.14 -41.53
CA LYS A 4 -4.34 43.33 -40.39
C LYS A 4 -3.27 42.35 -40.90
N ILE A 5 -2.16 42.19 -40.18
CA ILE A 5 -1.22 41.09 -40.43
C ILE A 5 -1.48 40.03 -39.36
N ILE A 6 -2.23 39.02 -39.81
CA ILE A 6 -2.43 37.74 -39.14
C ILE A 6 -1.20 36.87 -39.38
N GLY A 7 -0.75 36.21 -38.32
CA GLY A 7 -0.24 34.84 -38.42
C GLY A 7 1.24 34.70 -38.70
N PHE A 8 2.00 34.38 -37.64
CA PHE A 8 2.88 33.22 -37.65
C PHE A 8 3.30 32.91 -36.20
N LEU A 9 2.60 32.00 -35.54
CA LEU A 9 3.17 31.28 -34.40
C LEU A 9 3.29 29.83 -34.84
N VAL A 10 4.51 29.48 -35.27
CA VAL A 10 4.92 28.10 -35.50
C VAL A 10 4.89 27.41 -34.16
N LEU A 11 3.77 26.75 -33.85
CA LEU A 11 3.72 25.84 -32.71
C LEU A 11 4.46 24.58 -33.13
N ALA A 12 5.75 24.60 -32.78
CA ALA A 12 6.69 23.53 -32.98
C ALA A 12 6.08 22.19 -32.52
N SER A 13 6.27 21.20 -33.39
CA SER A 13 6.03 19.79 -33.21
C SER A 13 6.22 19.30 -31.78
N CYS A 14 5.13 19.14 -31.04
CA CYS A 14 5.10 18.31 -29.85
C CYS A 14 4.96 16.85 -30.28
N LEU A 15 5.99 16.33 -30.93
CA LEU A 15 6.19 14.89 -31.10
C LEU A 15 6.75 14.35 -29.78
N LEU A 16 5.91 14.35 -28.74
CA LEU A 16 6.12 13.44 -27.62
C LEU A 16 5.59 12.08 -28.08
N THR A 17 6.39 11.38 -28.89
CA THR A 17 6.26 9.94 -29.01
C THR A 17 6.60 9.37 -27.65
N PHE A 18 5.56 9.18 -26.82
CA PHE A 18 5.66 8.34 -25.65
C PHE A 18 6.06 6.94 -26.14
N ASN A 19 7.36 6.67 -26.13
CA ASN A 19 7.88 5.31 -26.11
C ASN A 19 7.55 4.72 -24.74
N THR A 20 6.27 4.41 -24.52
CA THR A 20 5.94 3.31 -23.63
C THR A 20 6.34 2.07 -24.41
N ALA A 21 7.58 1.64 -24.22
CA ALA A 21 7.89 0.24 -24.40
C ALA A 21 6.86 -0.50 -23.56
N SER A 22 5.86 -1.06 -24.24
CA SER A 22 4.92 -2.03 -23.73
C SER A 22 5.76 -3.21 -23.28
N SER A 23 6.33 -3.08 -22.08
CA SER A 23 6.74 -4.22 -21.29
C SER A 23 5.43 -4.94 -21.06
N GLY A 24 5.22 -6.04 -21.78
CA GLY A 24 3.97 -6.77 -21.78
C GLY A 24 3.49 -6.94 -20.35
N ALA A 25 2.54 -6.10 -19.95
CA ALA A 25 1.92 -6.20 -18.67
C ALA A 25 1.10 -7.48 -18.77
N ASN A 26 1.51 -8.50 -18.02
CA ASN A 26 0.61 -9.59 -17.67
C ASN A 26 -0.60 -8.91 -17.02
N LEU A 27 -1.68 -8.72 -17.78
CA LEU A 27 -2.89 -8.04 -17.34
C LEU A 27 -3.59 -8.77 -16.18
N ASP A 28 -3.16 -10.00 -15.87
CA ASP A 28 -3.69 -10.84 -14.79
C ASP A 28 -2.82 -10.85 -13.52
N GLN A 29 -1.72 -10.09 -13.45
CA GLN A 29 -0.85 -10.10 -12.28
C GLN A 29 -1.38 -9.16 -11.20
N LYS A 30 -1.83 -9.71 -10.06
CA LYS A 30 -2.27 -8.93 -8.90
C LYS A 30 -1.14 -8.01 -8.41
N THR A 31 -1.49 -6.78 -8.03
CA THR A 31 -0.53 -5.88 -7.39
C THR A 31 -0.16 -6.36 -5.98
N VAL A 32 0.92 -5.80 -5.42
CA VAL A 32 1.35 -6.13 -4.05
C VAL A 32 0.23 -5.82 -3.05
N GLU A 33 -0.43 -4.68 -3.20
CA GLU A 33 -1.57 -4.24 -2.40
C GLU A 33 -2.72 -5.25 -2.50
N GLN A 34 -3.10 -5.67 -3.71
CA GLN A 34 -4.17 -6.65 -3.90
C GLN A 34 -3.86 -8.01 -3.26
N ILE A 35 -2.58 -8.42 -3.24
CA ILE A 35 -2.13 -9.64 -2.57
C ILE A 35 -2.22 -9.49 -1.05
N LEU A 36 -1.79 -8.34 -0.50
CA LEU A 36 -1.86 -8.06 0.93
C LEU A 36 -3.31 -7.90 1.43
N ASP A 37 -4.18 -7.25 0.64
CA ASP A 37 -5.62 -7.15 0.89
C ASP A 37 -6.27 -8.53 0.87
N SER A 38 -5.84 -9.41 -0.05
CA SER A 38 -6.31 -10.80 -0.06
C SER A 38 -5.83 -11.60 1.16
N ALA A 39 -4.70 -11.20 1.77
CA ALA A 39 -4.17 -11.79 3.00
C ALA A 39 -4.76 -11.16 4.28
N TRP A 40 -5.67 -10.18 4.15
CA TRP A 40 -6.31 -9.50 5.28
C TRP A 40 -7.27 -10.39 6.07
N ASP A 41 -7.53 -11.61 5.62
CA ASP A 41 -8.33 -12.57 6.37
C ASP A 41 -7.71 -12.78 7.78
N LYS A 42 -8.44 -12.25 8.78
CA LYS A 42 -8.04 -12.27 10.18
C LYS A 42 -7.92 -13.69 10.73
N ASP A 43 -8.68 -14.64 10.17
CA ASP A 43 -8.66 -16.01 10.63
C ASP A 43 -7.48 -16.77 10.04
N GLU A 44 -7.11 -16.48 8.78
CA GLU A 44 -6.04 -17.20 8.10
C GLU A 44 -4.64 -16.74 8.51
N PHE A 45 -4.39 -15.43 8.46
CA PHE A 45 -3.07 -14.84 8.71
C PHE A 45 -3.04 -13.93 9.93
N GLY A 46 -4.22 -13.46 10.37
CA GLY A 46 -4.37 -12.46 11.44
C GLY A 46 -3.56 -11.21 11.19
N LEU A 47 -3.61 -10.71 9.95
CA LEU A 47 -3.11 -9.39 9.60
C LEU A 47 -3.82 -8.34 10.45
N ILE A 48 -3.04 -7.46 11.06
CA ILE A 48 -3.49 -6.30 11.82
C ILE A 48 -3.33 -5.04 10.99
N SER A 49 -2.18 -4.92 10.32
CA SER A 49 -1.87 -3.80 9.42
C SER A 49 -0.77 -4.20 8.42
N TYR A 50 -0.66 -3.44 7.34
CA TYR A 50 0.52 -3.45 6.49
C TYR A 50 0.83 -2.03 5.99
N GLY A 51 2.08 -1.82 5.59
CA GLY A 51 2.53 -0.62 4.90
C GLY A 51 3.57 -0.97 3.84
N ILE A 52 3.59 -0.21 2.74
CA ILE A 52 4.57 -0.34 1.67
C ILE A 52 5.37 0.96 1.65
N GLY A 53 6.67 0.86 1.90
CA GLY A 53 7.55 2.03 1.89
C GLY A 53 7.75 2.57 0.47
N GLU A 54 7.58 3.89 0.32
CA GLU A 54 7.78 4.59 -0.96
C GLU A 54 9.27 4.88 -1.21
N THR A 55 10.01 5.26 -0.16
CA THR A 55 11.44 5.63 -0.23
C THR A 55 12.36 4.46 0.03
N GLU A 56 12.03 3.65 1.03
CA GLU A 56 12.68 2.37 1.30
C GLU A 56 11.72 1.27 0.87
N PRO A 57 12.11 0.39 -0.07
CA PRO A 57 11.20 -0.62 -0.57
C PRO A 57 11.07 -1.74 0.46
N THR A 58 10.37 -1.47 1.56
CA THR A 58 10.08 -2.43 2.61
C THR A 58 8.57 -2.57 2.74
N ILE A 59 8.10 -3.81 2.77
CA ILE A 59 6.73 -4.15 3.13
C ILE A 59 6.75 -4.52 4.62
N SER A 60 6.19 -3.65 5.44
CA SER A 60 6.03 -3.86 6.88
C SER A 60 4.65 -4.44 7.15
N ILE A 61 4.58 -5.62 7.77
CA ILE A 61 3.32 -6.32 8.04
C ILE A 61 3.23 -6.61 9.53
N SER A 62 2.11 -6.26 10.15
CA SER A 62 1.81 -6.61 11.53
C SER A 62 0.81 -7.75 11.57
N ILE A 63 1.11 -8.79 12.33
CA ILE A 63 0.22 -9.93 12.55
C ILE A 63 -0.02 -10.16 14.03
N ASP A 64 -1.15 -10.79 14.35
CA ASP A 64 -1.39 -11.29 15.70
C ASP A 64 -0.32 -12.33 16.10
N LYS A 65 0.21 -12.19 17.32
CA LYS A 65 1.31 -13.01 17.85
C LYS A 65 1.01 -14.50 17.91
N THR A 66 -0.27 -14.89 17.95
CA THR A 66 -0.72 -16.29 17.96
C THR A 66 -0.70 -16.92 16.58
N LYS A 67 -0.56 -16.13 15.51
CA LYS A 67 -0.59 -16.60 14.12
C LYS A 67 0.80 -17.02 13.63
N ASN A 68 0.80 -17.84 12.59
CA ASN A 68 2.00 -18.42 12.03
C ASN A 68 2.60 -17.53 10.93
N GLU A 69 3.67 -16.82 11.26
CA GLU A 69 4.45 -16.00 10.32
C GLU A 69 4.96 -16.80 9.11
N ALA A 70 5.40 -18.05 9.29
CA ALA A 70 5.91 -18.85 8.19
C ALA A 70 4.81 -19.15 7.15
N LYS A 71 3.55 -19.29 7.60
CA LYS A 71 2.40 -19.45 6.69
C LYS A 71 2.17 -18.18 5.87
N LEU A 72 2.24 -17.00 6.49
CA LEU A 72 2.18 -15.72 5.77
C LEU A 72 3.33 -15.60 4.75
N ARG A 73 4.58 -15.89 5.16
CA ARG A 73 5.73 -15.83 4.24
C ARG A 73 5.60 -16.79 3.07
N ALA A 74 5.08 -18.00 3.29
CA ALA A 74 4.80 -18.95 2.21
C ALA A 74 3.73 -18.43 1.25
N TYR A 75 2.67 -17.81 1.76
CA TYR A 75 1.64 -17.15 0.95
C TYR A 75 2.24 -16.02 0.11
N LEU A 76 3.00 -15.12 0.71
CA LEU A 76 3.63 -14.00 0.01
C LEU A 76 4.60 -14.51 -1.07
N ASN A 77 5.42 -15.50 -0.75
CA ASN A 77 6.32 -16.10 -1.74
C ASN A 77 5.58 -16.78 -2.90
N LYS A 78 4.39 -17.34 -2.67
CA LYS A 78 3.60 -17.97 -3.74
C LYS A 78 2.94 -16.93 -4.65
N ASN A 79 2.52 -15.78 -4.11
CA ASN A 79 1.65 -14.84 -4.81
C ASN A 79 2.37 -13.60 -5.34
N LEU A 80 3.45 -13.14 -4.69
CA LEU A 80 4.24 -12.01 -5.18
C LEU A 80 4.99 -12.38 -6.46
N SER A 81 5.13 -11.42 -7.37
CA SER A 81 5.98 -11.58 -8.55
C SER A 81 7.46 -11.66 -8.16
N GLU A 82 8.29 -12.26 -9.02
CA GLU A 82 9.74 -12.31 -8.80
C GLU A 82 10.36 -10.90 -8.76
N GLU A 83 9.81 -9.95 -9.52
CA GLU A 83 10.20 -8.53 -9.47
C GLU A 83 9.87 -7.92 -8.12
N ALA A 84 8.67 -8.18 -7.58
CA ALA A 84 8.26 -7.67 -6.27
C ALA A 84 9.13 -8.25 -5.14
N LYS A 85 9.44 -9.56 -5.19
CA LYS A 85 10.33 -10.21 -4.21
C LYS A 85 11.76 -9.68 -4.22
N LYS A 86 12.25 -9.25 -5.38
CA LYS A 86 13.58 -8.62 -5.51
C LYS A 86 13.57 -7.15 -5.12
N LYS A 87 12.46 -6.47 -5.37
CA LYS A 87 12.31 -5.05 -5.07
C LYS A 87 12.15 -4.83 -3.57
N TYR A 88 11.30 -5.61 -2.91
CA TYR A 88 10.87 -5.33 -1.55
C TYR A 88 11.46 -6.28 -0.52
N ASP A 89 12.00 -5.71 0.56
CA ASP A 89 12.25 -6.44 1.80
C ASP A 89 10.93 -6.64 2.57
N ILE A 90 10.80 -7.76 3.30
CA ILE A 90 9.58 -8.09 4.05
C ILE A 90 9.87 -8.21 5.53
N GLU A 91 9.36 -7.25 6.29
CA GLU A 91 9.42 -7.22 7.74
C GLU A 91 8.07 -7.62 8.35
N VAL A 92 8.11 -8.53 9.32
CA VAL A 92 6.90 -9.01 10.01
C VAL A 92 7.01 -8.74 11.50
N PHE A 93 6.03 -8.02 12.03
CA PHE A 93 5.91 -7.68 13.44
C PHE A 93 4.79 -8.51 14.07
N LYS A 94 5.08 -9.17 15.19
CA LYS A 94 4.08 -9.90 15.97
C LYS A 94 3.55 -9.03 17.09
N MET A 95 2.26 -8.74 17.06
CA MET A 95 1.59 -7.90 18.07
C MET A 95 0.56 -8.69 18.87
N ASP A 96 0.33 -8.30 20.13
CA ASP A 96 -0.79 -8.83 20.91
C ASP A 96 -2.04 -8.01 20.61
N ILE A 97 -2.97 -8.56 19.83
CA ILE A 97 -4.19 -7.83 19.45
C ILE A 97 -5.03 -7.44 20.68
N LYS A 98 -5.00 -8.23 21.75
CA LYS A 98 -5.76 -7.92 22.97
C LYS A 98 -5.22 -6.69 23.69
N VAL A 99 -3.90 -6.50 23.65
CA VAL A 99 -3.25 -5.31 24.21
C VAL A 99 -3.64 -4.09 23.39
N LEU A 100 -3.55 -4.18 22.06
CA LEU A 100 -3.97 -3.11 21.13
C LEU A 100 -5.43 -2.71 21.32
N GLU A 101 -6.34 -3.69 21.41
CA GLU A 101 -7.77 -3.44 21.66
C GLU A 101 -7.99 -2.76 23.01
N THR A 102 -7.30 -3.22 24.05
CA THR A 102 -7.41 -2.64 25.40
C THR A 102 -6.92 -1.20 25.43
N GLU A 103 -5.78 -0.90 24.81
CA GLU A 103 -5.25 0.46 24.70
C GLU A 103 -6.17 1.38 23.89
N HIS A 104 -6.73 0.87 22.80
CA HIS A 104 -7.71 1.61 22.01
C HIS A 104 -8.97 1.94 22.82
N GLN A 105 -9.52 0.99 23.58
CA GLN A 105 -10.68 1.26 24.43
C GLN A 105 -10.38 2.30 25.51
N LYS A 106 -9.21 2.21 26.18
CA LYS A 106 -8.78 3.21 27.17
C LYS A 106 -8.69 4.62 26.56
N TYR A 107 -8.16 4.73 25.35
CA TYR A 107 -8.10 6.01 24.62
C TYR A 107 -9.49 6.55 24.30
N LEU A 108 -10.42 5.70 23.85
CA LEU A 108 -11.80 6.11 23.60
C LEU A 108 -12.51 6.58 24.88
N GLU A 109 -12.25 5.94 26.02
CA GLU A 109 -12.78 6.34 27.32
C GLU A 109 -12.22 7.69 27.78
N SER A 110 -10.91 7.93 27.63
CA SER A 110 -10.31 9.22 28.02
C SER A 110 -10.89 10.39 27.22
N LEU A 111 -11.15 10.20 25.92
CA LEU A 111 -11.81 11.22 25.08
C LEU A 111 -13.24 11.53 25.51
N LYS A 112 -13.98 10.54 26.04
CA LYS A 112 -15.34 10.76 26.54
C LYS A 112 -15.32 11.55 27.84
N GLN A 113 -14.38 11.25 28.74
CA GLN A 113 -14.22 11.97 30.01
C GLN A 113 -13.79 13.42 29.80
N GLU A 114 -12.88 13.68 28.85
CA GLU A 114 -12.48 15.03 28.49
C GLU A 114 -13.66 15.86 27.98
N LYS A 115 -14.48 15.31 27.08
CA LYS A 115 -15.68 16.00 26.58
C LYS A 115 -16.70 16.28 27.69
N ALA A 116 -16.93 15.33 28.59
CA ALA A 116 -17.88 15.49 29.69
C ALA A 116 -17.42 16.47 30.78
N GLY A 117 -16.11 16.73 30.90
CA GLY A 117 -15.56 17.72 31.83
C GLY A 117 -15.58 19.17 31.32
N HIS A 118 -16.00 19.38 30.07
CA HIS A 118 -16.13 20.69 29.43
C HIS A 118 -17.59 21.16 29.25
N GLU A 119 -18.57 20.37 29.73
CA GLU A 119 -20.00 20.73 29.82
C GLU A 119 -20.37 21.16 31.25
#